data_AF-A0A2W5YJ64-F1
#
_entry.id   AF-A0A2W5YJ64-F1
#
_cell.length_a   1.000
_cell.length_b   1.000
_cell.length_c   1.000
_cell.angle_alpha   90.00
_cell.angle_beta   90.00
_cell.angle_gamma   90.00
#
_symmetry.space_group_name_H-M   'P 1'
#
loop_
_entity.id
_entity.type
_entity.pdbx_description
1 polymer ?
#
loop_
_entity_poly.entity_id
_entity_poly.type
_entity_poly.pdbx_seq_one_letter_code
_entity_poly.pdbx_strand_id
1 'polypeptide(L)'
;MDGLRANSPSRSEPHLPPPGSNLKRVEFCSVSGQLPSSFCPHRTESWFIPGISPITTCDVHREVLVDAATGLRVDQDDGTRVLRREVYEFWSSDLLALFDRAGVPRKLPPPFLPAIGNDFLARGGHPPKITLPANEMTLSQTSTNTAGIPLRAQTESGVRKLYWFADKTFLGMCDAHEVLCWKPTPGVYQLTALDDHGRSGSRSVTLR
;
A
#
# COMPACT_ATOMS: atom_id res chain seq x y z
N MET A 1 -21.99 -11.28 -47.83
CA MET A 1 -20.58 -11.30 -47.39
C MET A 1 -20.14 -9.84 -47.33
N ASP A 2 -20.10 -9.24 -46.14
CA ASP A 2 -19.58 -7.88 -45.99
C ASP A 2 -18.47 -7.88 -44.93
N GLY A 3 -17.29 -7.48 -45.38
CA GLY A 3 -16.03 -7.62 -44.67
C GLY A 3 -15.87 -6.58 -43.56
N LEU A 4 -15.65 -7.07 -42.34
CA LEU A 4 -15.09 -6.29 -41.24
C LEU A 4 -13.70 -5.78 -41.63
N ARG A 5 -13.60 -4.48 -41.92
CA ARG A 5 -12.30 -3.79 -41.99
C ARG A 5 -11.77 -3.63 -40.56
N ALA A 6 -10.76 -4.40 -40.22
CA ALA A 6 -9.96 -4.18 -39.02
C ALA A 6 -9.20 -2.85 -39.17
N ASN A 7 -9.55 -1.85 -38.37
CA ASN A 7 -8.75 -0.65 -38.22
C ASN A 7 -7.58 -0.98 -37.29
N SER A 8 -6.42 -1.31 -37.84
CA SER A 8 -5.22 -1.53 -37.03
C SER A 8 -4.80 -0.18 -36.40
N PRO A 9 -4.58 -0.11 -35.07
CA PRO A 9 -4.08 1.12 -34.46
C PRO A 9 -2.71 1.46 -35.05
N SER A 10 -2.52 2.74 -35.41
CA SER A 10 -1.25 3.27 -35.90
C SER A 10 -0.11 2.89 -34.95
N ARG A 11 1.03 2.44 -35.49
CA ARG A 11 2.26 2.22 -34.73
C ARG A 11 2.57 3.49 -33.95
N SER A 12 2.67 3.40 -32.63
CA SER A 12 3.09 4.52 -31.78
C SER A 12 4.51 4.93 -32.18
N GLU A 13 4.66 6.09 -32.82
CA GLU A 13 5.98 6.67 -33.07
C GLU A 13 6.66 6.97 -31.72
N PRO A 14 7.97 6.70 -31.57
CA PRO A 14 8.67 7.06 -30.36
C PRO A 14 8.65 8.58 -30.20
N HIS A 15 8.09 9.06 -29.09
CA HIS A 15 8.06 10.48 -28.78
C HIS A 15 9.51 10.96 -28.58
N LEU A 16 10.05 11.67 -29.57
CA LEU A 16 11.37 12.27 -29.47
C LEU A 16 11.29 13.53 -28.57
N PRO A 17 12.29 13.75 -27.72
CA PRO A 17 12.33 14.91 -26.86
C PRO A 17 12.57 16.16 -27.74
N PRO A 18 11.98 17.32 -27.41
CA PRO A 18 12.27 18.57 -28.09
C PRO A 18 13.78 18.86 -28.09
N PRO A 19 14.36 19.34 -29.20
CA PRO A 19 15.76 19.75 -29.24
C PRO A 19 16.10 20.75 -28.12
N GLY A 20 17.22 20.56 -27.43
CA GLY A 20 17.66 21.43 -26.33
C GLY A 20 16.97 21.18 -24.98
N SER A 21 16.06 20.20 -24.88
CA SER A 21 15.49 19.79 -23.59
C SER A 21 16.51 19.04 -22.73
N ASN A 22 16.49 19.30 -21.42
CA ASN A 22 17.29 18.57 -20.43
C ASN A 22 16.61 17.24 -20.09
N LEU A 23 16.52 16.34 -21.07
CA LEU A 23 15.93 15.01 -20.92
C LEU A 23 17.02 13.94 -21.01
N LYS A 24 16.99 12.99 -20.07
CA LYS A 24 17.87 11.81 -20.07
C LYS A 24 17.05 10.54 -20.22
N ARG A 25 17.57 9.55 -20.94
CA ARG A 25 17.00 8.20 -20.94
C ARG A 25 17.39 7.50 -19.66
N VAL A 26 16.40 6.99 -18.94
CA VAL A 26 16.58 6.23 -17.69
C VAL A 26 15.62 5.05 -17.71
N GLU A 27 16.01 3.96 -17.06
CA GLU A 27 15.16 2.79 -16.86
C GLU A 27 14.20 3.03 -15.68
N PHE A 28 12.93 2.66 -15.87
CA PHE A 28 11.84 2.78 -14.90
C PHE A 28 11.12 1.45 -14.72
N CYS A 29 10.46 1.30 -13.58
CA CYS A 29 9.42 0.32 -13.36
C CYS A 29 8.16 0.74 -14.13
N SER A 30 7.70 -0.05 -15.11
CA SER A 30 6.50 0.28 -15.89
C SER A 30 5.20 0.21 -15.08
N VAL A 31 5.25 -0.34 -13.86
CA VAL A 31 4.10 -0.51 -12.96
C VAL A 31 3.99 0.65 -11.97
N SER A 32 5.11 1.09 -11.37
CA SER A 32 5.11 2.17 -10.37
C SER A 32 5.55 3.53 -10.91
N GLY A 33 6.17 3.57 -12.10
CA GLY A 33 6.78 4.79 -12.67
C GLY A 33 8.05 5.25 -11.94
N GLN A 34 8.53 4.47 -10.97
CA GLN A 34 9.73 4.73 -10.16
C GLN A 34 10.96 4.03 -10.73
N LEU A 35 12.16 4.32 -10.24
CA LEU A 35 13.37 3.61 -10.66
C LEU A 35 13.27 2.12 -10.25
N PRO A 36 13.63 1.15 -11.10
CA PRO A 36 13.43 -0.26 -10.78
C PRO A 36 14.36 -0.72 -9.65
N SER A 37 13.79 -1.43 -8.67
CA SER A 37 14.57 -2.15 -7.66
C SER A 37 15.25 -3.39 -8.26
N SER A 38 16.19 -4.01 -7.55
CA SER A 38 16.80 -5.29 -7.96
C SER A 38 15.75 -6.39 -8.22
N PHE A 39 14.59 -6.30 -7.57
CA PHE A 39 13.51 -7.29 -7.66
C PHE A 39 12.42 -6.92 -8.66
N CYS A 40 12.54 -5.79 -9.37
CA CYS A 40 11.53 -5.35 -10.34
C CYS A 40 11.69 -6.12 -11.68
N PRO A 41 10.68 -6.91 -12.10
CA PRO A 41 10.70 -7.58 -13.40
C PRO A 41 10.20 -6.69 -14.54
N HIS A 42 9.54 -5.57 -14.21
CA HIS A 42 8.84 -4.70 -15.15
C HIS A 42 9.67 -3.46 -15.51
N ARG A 43 10.77 -3.67 -16.24
CA ARG A 43 11.68 -2.58 -16.63
C ARG A 43 11.32 -2.00 -18.00
N THR A 44 11.34 -0.68 -18.12
CA THR A 44 11.12 0.04 -19.37
C THR A 44 11.93 1.32 -19.42
N GLU A 45 12.44 1.71 -20.59
CA GLU A 45 13.15 2.97 -20.74
C GLU A 45 12.19 4.12 -21.05
N SER A 46 12.34 5.24 -20.34
CA SER A 46 11.59 6.46 -20.60
C SER A 46 12.46 7.71 -20.45
N TRP A 47 11.89 8.88 -20.75
CA TRP A 47 12.54 10.17 -20.58
C TRP A 47 12.39 10.67 -19.14
N PHE A 48 13.50 11.14 -18.58
CA PHE A 48 13.64 11.66 -17.22
C PHE A 48 14.09 13.12 -17.26
N ILE A 49 13.49 14.00 -16.46
CA ILE A 49 13.91 15.40 -16.31
C ILE A 49 14.79 15.52 -15.05
N PRO A 50 16.11 15.72 -15.17
CA PRO A 50 16.98 15.91 -14.02
C PRO A 50 16.55 17.11 -13.16
N GLY A 51 16.43 16.88 -11.85
CA GLY A 51 16.03 17.89 -10.87
C GLY A 51 14.52 18.09 -10.72
N ILE A 52 13.69 17.48 -11.58
CA ILE A 52 12.22 17.56 -11.51
C ILE A 52 11.59 16.20 -11.26
N SER A 53 11.98 15.20 -12.06
CA SER A 53 11.45 13.85 -11.93
C SER A 53 11.98 13.18 -10.63
N PRO A 54 11.11 12.55 -9.81
CA PRO A 54 11.54 11.84 -8.62
C PRO A 54 12.50 10.69 -8.93
N ILE A 55 13.51 10.51 -8.08
CA ILE A 55 14.49 9.41 -8.17
C ILE A 55 14.20 8.27 -7.18
N THR A 56 12.96 8.17 -6.70
CA THR A 56 12.54 7.13 -5.75
C THR A 56 12.62 5.76 -6.42
N THR A 57 13.15 4.78 -5.70
CA THR A 57 13.16 3.38 -6.14
C THR A 57 11.80 2.72 -5.92
N CYS A 58 11.41 1.88 -6.86
CA CYS A 58 10.21 1.07 -6.84
C CYS A 58 10.14 0.23 -5.56
N ASP A 59 9.15 0.53 -4.72
CA ASP A 59 8.86 -0.30 -3.54
C ASP A 59 7.79 -1.38 -3.78
N VAL A 60 7.10 -1.36 -4.93
CA VAL A 60 6.03 -2.34 -5.21
C VAL A 60 6.58 -3.77 -5.27
N HIS A 61 7.67 -4.00 -5.99
CA HIS A 61 8.26 -5.34 -6.16
C HIS A 61 9.29 -5.62 -5.08
N ARG A 62 9.00 -6.59 -4.22
CA ARG A 62 9.90 -6.97 -3.12
C ARG A 62 10.11 -8.47 -3.10
N GLU A 63 11.32 -8.87 -2.74
CA GLU A 63 11.62 -10.26 -2.41
C GLU A 63 10.94 -10.66 -1.09
N VAL A 64 10.41 -11.87 -1.10
CA VAL A 64 9.81 -12.55 0.04
C VAL A 64 10.51 -13.89 0.17
N LEU A 65 11.04 -14.14 1.36
CA LEU A 65 11.59 -15.43 1.74
C LEU A 65 10.44 -16.31 2.22
N VAL A 66 10.28 -17.48 1.60
CA VAL A 66 9.21 -18.43 1.92
C VAL A 66 9.85 -19.74 2.35
N ASP A 67 9.53 -20.22 3.55
CA ASP A 67 9.96 -21.53 4.01
C ASP A 67 9.40 -22.62 3.08
N ALA A 68 10.30 -23.44 2.55
CA ALA A 68 9.94 -24.47 1.59
C ALA A 68 9.01 -25.53 2.18
N ALA A 69 9.14 -25.80 3.48
CA ALA A 69 8.37 -26.82 4.19
C ALA A 69 6.94 -26.37 4.51
N THR A 70 6.78 -25.15 5.06
CA THR A 70 5.47 -24.65 5.50
C THR A 70 4.76 -23.79 4.47
N GLY A 71 5.48 -23.22 3.51
CA GLY A 71 4.94 -22.21 2.58
C GLY A 71 4.69 -20.84 3.24
N LEU A 72 5.14 -20.65 4.48
CA LEU A 72 4.97 -19.40 5.22
C LEU A 72 6.16 -18.47 5.01
N ARG A 73 5.90 -17.17 5.11
CA ARG A 73 6.91 -16.14 4.95
C ARG A 73 7.83 -16.10 6.17
N VAL A 74 9.13 -15.95 5.91
CA VAL A 74 10.15 -15.66 6.92
C VAL A 74 10.67 -14.23 6.75
N ASP A 75 11.16 -13.64 7.83
CA ASP A 75 11.70 -12.29 7.88
C ASP A 75 13.15 -12.22 7.39
N GLN A 76 13.94 -13.26 7.68
CA GLN A 76 15.36 -13.33 7.30
C GLN A 76 15.81 -14.76 7.03
N ASP A 77 16.93 -14.89 6.31
CA ASP A 77 17.62 -16.15 6.11
C ASP A 77 18.61 -16.39 7.25
N ASP A 78 18.22 -17.20 8.22
CA ASP A 78 19.04 -17.60 9.37
C ASP A 78 19.85 -18.88 9.11
N GLY A 79 19.79 -19.43 7.89
CA GLY A 79 20.46 -20.68 7.51
C GLY A 79 19.87 -21.95 8.13
N THR A 80 18.78 -21.86 8.89
CA THR A 80 18.16 -23.03 9.55
C THR A 80 17.07 -23.70 8.71
N ARG A 81 16.66 -23.06 7.60
CA ARG A 81 15.55 -23.49 6.75
C ARG A 81 15.94 -23.48 5.28
N VAL A 82 15.28 -24.32 4.50
CA VAL A 82 15.34 -24.25 3.04
C VAL A 82 14.35 -23.18 2.59
N LEU A 83 14.83 -22.11 1.96
CA LEU A 83 14.00 -20.96 1.58
C LEU A 83 13.83 -20.87 0.06
N ARG A 84 12.59 -20.63 -0.37
CA ARG A 84 12.28 -20.13 -1.71
C ARG A 84 12.29 -18.61 -1.69
N ARG A 85 12.97 -18.01 -2.66
CA ARG A 85 13.00 -16.57 -2.89
C ARG A 85 11.98 -16.25 -3.97
N GLU A 86 10.93 -15.53 -3.60
CA GLU A 86 9.82 -15.21 -4.50
C GLU A 86 9.60 -13.69 -4.51
N VAL A 87 9.28 -13.12 -5.67
CA VAL A 87 8.94 -11.70 -5.77
C VAL A 87 7.43 -11.54 -5.67
N TYR A 88 6.99 -10.62 -4.81
CA TYR A 88 5.59 -10.24 -4.65
C TYR A 88 5.40 -8.74 -4.86
N GLU A 89 4.17 -8.36 -5.20
CA GLU A 89 3.75 -6.96 -5.30
C GLU A 89 3.09 -6.50 -3.98
N PHE A 90 3.62 -5.43 -3.42
CA PHE A 90 3.11 -4.78 -2.21
C PHE A 90 2.33 -3.53 -2.62
N TRP A 91 1.01 -3.63 -2.51
CA TRP A 91 0.05 -2.59 -2.87
C TRP A 91 -0.67 -2.10 -1.61
N SER A 92 -1.24 -0.91 -1.70
CA SER A 92 -2.12 -0.43 -0.64
C SER A 92 -3.46 -1.16 -0.66
N SER A 93 -4.13 -1.27 0.48
CA SER A 93 -5.43 -1.95 0.60
C SER A 93 -6.49 -1.36 -0.34
N ASP A 94 -6.48 -0.05 -0.59
CA ASP A 94 -7.40 0.58 -1.53
C ASP A 94 -7.12 0.17 -2.99
N LEU A 95 -5.84 0.05 -3.37
CA LEU A 95 -5.46 -0.44 -4.70
C LEU A 95 -5.77 -1.92 -4.86
N LEU A 96 -5.55 -2.74 -3.83
CA LEU A 96 -5.96 -4.15 -3.83
C LEU A 96 -7.47 -4.29 -4.03
N ALA A 97 -8.28 -3.50 -3.32
CA ALA A 97 -9.73 -3.49 -3.48
C ALA A 97 -10.18 -2.96 -4.85
N LEU A 98 -9.41 -2.05 -5.46
CA LEU A 98 -9.66 -1.61 -6.84
C LEU A 98 -9.36 -2.74 -7.84
N PHE A 99 -8.22 -3.42 -7.71
CA PHE A 99 -7.86 -4.53 -8.58
C PHE A 99 -8.85 -5.69 -8.51
N ASP A 100 -9.33 -6.01 -7.31
CA ASP A 100 -10.36 -7.03 -7.10
C ASP A 100 -11.67 -6.67 -7.83
N ARG A 101 -12.17 -5.44 -7.63
CA ARG A 101 -13.37 -4.95 -8.34
C ARG A 101 -13.20 -4.88 -9.86
N ALA A 102 -11.98 -4.68 -10.34
CA ALA A 102 -11.66 -4.68 -11.76
C ALA A 102 -11.48 -6.10 -12.34
N GLY A 103 -11.69 -7.15 -11.55
CA GLY A 103 -11.59 -8.55 -11.99
C GLY A 103 -10.15 -9.04 -12.18
N VAL A 104 -9.17 -8.33 -11.59
CA VAL A 104 -7.75 -8.61 -11.76
C VAL A 104 -7.03 -8.70 -10.40
N PRO A 105 -7.48 -9.58 -9.47
CA PRO A 105 -6.94 -9.66 -8.11
C PRO A 105 -5.43 -9.91 -8.12
N ARG A 106 -4.72 -9.27 -7.19
CA ARG A 106 -3.27 -9.40 -7.04
C ARG A 106 -2.92 -10.60 -6.15
N LYS A 107 -1.81 -11.28 -6.46
CA LYS A 107 -1.26 -12.31 -5.59
C LYS A 107 -0.73 -11.66 -4.30
N LEU A 108 -1.27 -12.05 -3.15
CA LEU A 108 -0.81 -11.56 -1.85
C LEU A 108 0.39 -12.36 -1.35
N PRO A 109 1.33 -11.73 -0.60
CA PRO A 109 2.40 -12.47 0.05
C PRO A 109 1.84 -13.48 1.06
N PRO A 110 2.47 -14.65 1.23
CA PRO A 110 2.11 -15.58 2.29
C PRO A 110 2.19 -14.91 3.67
N PRO A 111 1.37 -15.34 4.65
CA PRO A 111 1.50 -14.87 6.02
C PRO A 111 2.86 -15.25 6.61
N PHE A 112 3.31 -14.44 7.56
CA PHE A 112 4.51 -14.72 8.33
C PHE A 112 4.37 -15.98 9.20
N LEU A 113 5.50 -16.63 9.47
CA LEU A 113 5.58 -17.63 10.53
C LEU A 113 5.17 -17.01 11.87
N PRO A 114 4.34 -17.69 12.69
CA PRO A 114 3.87 -17.16 13.98
C PRO A 114 4.98 -16.83 14.98
N ALA A 115 6.17 -17.42 14.83
CA ALA A 115 7.31 -17.24 15.75
C ALA A 115 8.12 -15.94 15.51
N ILE A 116 7.76 -15.14 14.50
CA ILE A 116 8.49 -13.90 14.17
C ILE A 116 8.03 -12.78 15.10
N GLY A 117 8.99 -12.11 15.75
CA GLY A 117 8.71 -11.00 16.65
C GLY A 117 8.21 -9.76 15.89
N ASN A 118 7.14 -9.13 16.40
CA ASN A 118 6.54 -7.93 15.79
C ASN A 118 7.53 -6.76 15.62
N ASP A 119 8.56 -6.65 16.47
CA ASP A 119 9.59 -5.61 16.37
C ASP A 119 10.39 -5.66 15.07
N PHE A 120 10.55 -6.84 14.46
CA PHE A 120 11.20 -6.99 13.16
C PHE A 120 10.24 -6.64 12.03
N LEU A 121 8.98 -7.08 12.12
CA LEU A 121 7.94 -6.77 11.13
C LEU A 121 7.66 -5.26 11.06
N ALA A 122 7.72 -4.58 12.19
CA ALA A 122 7.46 -3.15 12.30
C ALA A 122 8.49 -2.27 11.57
N ARG A 123 9.68 -2.80 11.26
CA ARG A 123 10.76 -2.07 10.58
C ARG A 123 10.60 -2.02 9.06
N GLY A 124 9.73 -2.84 8.49
CA GLY A 124 9.58 -3.01 7.05
C GLY A 124 8.22 -2.56 6.51
N GLY A 125 8.21 -2.02 5.30
CA GLY A 125 6.99 -1.63 4.58
C GLY A 125 6.29 -0.40 5.14
N HIS A 126 5.09 -0.13 4.63
CA HIS A 126 4.39 1.12 4.92
C HIS A 126 3.46 1.01 6.14
N PRO A 127 3.54 1.95 7.11
CA PRO A 127 2.61 1.97 8.23
C PRO A 127 1.18 2.30 7.76
N PRO A 128 0.16 1.94 8.56
CA PRO A 128 -1.22 2.31 8.27
C PRO A 128 -1.38 3.82 8.09
N LYS A 129 -2.02 4.24 7.01
CA LYS A 129 -2.35 5.64 6.76
C LYS A 129 -3.83 5.87 7.01
N ILE A 130 -4.16 6.58 8.08
CA ILE A 130 -5.56 6.87 8.42
C ILE A 130 -6.19 7.75 7.31
N THR A 131 -7.25 7.23 6.68
CA THR A 131 -7.99 7.90 5.61
C THR A 131 -9.33 8.46 6.07
N LEU A 132 -9.96 7.87 7.10
CA LEU A 132 -11.18 8.38 7.72
C LEU A 132 -11.05 8.56 9.24
N PRO A 133 -11.62 9.66 9.80
CA PRO A 133 -12.24 10.82 9.11
C PRO A 133 -11.32 11.55 8.10
N ALA A 134 -11.82 12.29 7.11
CA ALA A 134 -10.92 13.04 6.21
C ALA A 134 -10.25 14.23 6.94
N ASN A 135 -9.15 14.76 6.41
CA ASN A 135 -8.42 15.90 7.01
C ASN A 135 -9.35 17.11 7.27
N GLU A 136 -9.01 17.93 8.28
CA GLU A 136 -9.67 19.22 8.57
C GLU A 136 -11.18 19.15 8.86
N MET A 137 -11.73 17.98 9.23
CA MET A 137 -13.16 17.88 9.52
C MET A 137 -13.42 18.22 10.99
N THR A 138 -13.91 19.44 11.24
CA THR A 138 -14.72 19.71 12.43
C THR A 138 -15.99 18.88 12.29
N LEU A 139 -16.03 17.71 12.92
CA LEU A 139 -17.22 16.88 12.92
C LEU A 139 -18.16 17.43 13.99
N SER A 140 -19.13 18.25 13.57
CA SER A 140 -20.22 18.68 14.43
C SER A 140 -21.19 17.52 14.61
N GLN A 141 -21.32 17.02 15.84
CA GLN A 141 -22.34 16.02 16.19
C GLN A 141 -23.74 16.66 16.17
N THR A 142 -24.32 16.88 15.00
CA THR A 142 -25.73 17.31 14.90
C THR A 142 -26.62 16.08 14.85
N SER A 143 -27.51 15.97 15.84
CA SER A 143 -28.66 15.06 16.00
C SER A 143 -28.45 13.77 16.80
N THR A 144 -29.43 13.53 17.67
CA THR A 144 -29.59 12.48 18.70
C THR A 144 -29.74 11.05 18.15
N ASN A 145 -29.30 10.81 16.91
CA ASN A 145 -29.39 9.52 16.22
C ASN A 145 -28.12 9.21 15.39
N THR A 146 -26.96 9.69 15.86
CA THR A 146 -25.72 9.69 15.06
C THR A 146 -25.13 8.29 14.91
N ALA A 147 -25.04 7.83 13.66
CA ALA A 147 -24.08 6.80 13.27
C ALA A 147 -22.67 7.26 13.72
N GLY A 148 -21.88 6.38 14.34
CA GLY A 148 -20.56 6.73 14.88
C GLY A 148 -19.60 7.27 13.81
N ILE A 149 -18.52 7.91 14.24
CA ILE A 149 -17.44 8.38 13.37
C ILE A 149 -16.76 7.17 12.72
N PRO A 150 -16.73 7.07 11.39
CA PRO A 150 -16.07 5.98 10.70
C PRO A 150 -14.54 6.15 10.79
N LEU A 151 -13.86 5.10 11.23
CA LEU A 151 -12.42 4.99 11.26
C LEU A 151 -11.98 4.01 10.18
N ARG A 152 -11.10 4.48 9.29
CA ARG A 152 -10.52 3.68 8.22
C ARG A 152 -9.07 4.07 8.01
N ALA A 153 -8.22 3.08 7.76
CA ALA A 153 -6.85 3.28 7.35
C ALA A 153 -6.55 2.46 6.10
N GLN A 154 -5.69 3.01 5.26
CA GLN A 154 -5.04 2.29 4.18
C GLN A 154 -3.86 1.52 4.76
N THR A 155 -3.74 0.24 4.42
CA THR A 155 -2.67 -0.65 4.90
C THR A 155 -1.89 -1.24 3.74
N GLU A 156 -0.74 -1.84 4.02
CA GLU A 156 0.05 -2.56 3.02
C GLU A 156 -0.45 -4.00 2.82
N SER A 157 -0.22 -4.57 1.63
CA SER A 157 -0.39 -6.00 1.33
C SER A 157 0.12 -6.90 2.48
N GLY A 158 -0.71 -7.83 2.89
CA GLY A 158 -0.38 -8.82 3.93
C GLY A 158 -0.90 -8.48 5.32
N VAL A 159 -1.22 -7.21 5.59
CA VAL A 159 -1.89 -6.79 6.83
C VAL A 159 -3.32 -7.33 6.86
N ARG A 160 -3.73 -7.93 7.98
CA ARG A 160 -5.08 -8.50 8.15
C ARG A 160 -5.91 -7.73 9.15
N LYS A 161 -5.29 -7.23 10.23
CA LYS A 161 -6.00 -6.53 11.31
C LYS A 161 -5.47 -5.13 11.55
N LEU A 162 -6.40 -4.28 12.01
CA LEU A 162 -6.12 -2.96 12.55
C LEU A 162 -6.64 -2.85 13.98
N TYR A 163 -5.85 -2.19 14.81
CA TYR A 163 -6.15 -1.86 16.20
C TYR A 163 -6.20 -0.35 16.34
N TRP A 164 -7.31 0.18 16.84
CA TRP A 164 -7.57 1.61 16.90
C TRP A 164 -7.47 2.15 18.32
N PHE A 165 -6.85 3.31 18.45
CA PHE A 165 -6.67 4.01 19.71
C PHE A 165 -7.00 5.50 19.56
N ALA A 166 -7.65 6.07 20.56
CA ALA A 166 -7.69 7.52 20.78
C ALA A 166 -6.84 7.83 22.01
N ASP A 167 -5.74 8.54 21.79
CA ASP A 167 -4.68 8.76 22.77
C ASP A 167 -4.16 7.42 23.32
N LYS A 168 -4.48 7.10 24.59
CA LYS A 168 -4.11 5.84 25.25
C LYS A 168 -5.29 4.86 25.38
N THR A 169 -6.46 5.22 24.85
CA THR A 169 -7.69 4.44 24.99
C THR A 169 -7.89 3.54 23.76
N PHE A 170 -7.99 2.23 23.98
CA PHE A 170 -8.34 1.29 22.93
C PHE A 170 -9.81 1.44 22.52
N LEU A 171 -10.05 1.66 21.23
CA LEU A 171 -11.38 1.86 20.66
C LEU A 171 -11.99 0.55 20.14
N GLY A 172 -11.15 -0.36 19.65
CA GLY A 172 -11.57 -1.60 19.03
C GLY A 172 -10.60 -2.10 17.96
N MET A 173 -10.90 -3.26 17.42
CA MET A 173 -10.19 -3.83 16.27
C MET A 173 -11.17 -4.13 15.13
N CYS A 174 -10.68 -4.12 13.92
CA CYS A 174 -11.41 -4.53 12.72
C CYS A 174 -10.45 -5.20 11.74
N ASP A 175 -10.99 -5.88 10.74
CA ASP A 175 -10.16 -6.32 9.62
C ASP A 175 -9.67 -5.10 8.82
N ALA A 176 -8.54 -5.25 8.13
CA ALA A 176 -7.85 -4.15 7.45
C ALA A 176 -8.68 -3.46 6.35
N HIS A 177 -9.73 -4.12 5.86
CA HIS A 177 -10.64 -3.63 4.83
C HIS A 177 -11.99 -3.13 5.39
N GLU A 178 -12.20 -3.24 6.70
CA GLU A 178 -13.43 -2.82 7.37
C GLU A 178 -13.32 -1.40 7.95
N VAL A 179 -14.48 -0.88 8.36
CA VAL A 179 -14.61 0.44 9.00
C VAL A 179 -15.02 0.23 10.45
N LEU A 180 -14.24 0.77 11.40
CA LEU A 180 -14.62 0.78 12.81
C LEU A 180 -15.46 2.03 13.10
N CYS A 181 -16.62 1.87 13.71
CA CYS A 181 -17.48 3.00 14.10
C CYS A 181 -17.16 3.45 15.54
N TRP A 182 -16.66 4.67 15.70
CA TRP A 182 -16.28 5.25 16.99
C TRP A 182 -17.31 6.27 17.48
N LYS A 183 -17.68 6.24 18.76
CA LYS A 183 -18.59 7.21 19.39
C LYS A 183 -17.86 8.06 20.43
N PRO A 184 -17.13 9.09 20.00
CA PRO A 184 -16.44 10.00 20.91
C PRO A 184 -17.34 11.08 21.51
N THR A 185 -16.86 11.66 22.60
CA THR A 185 -17.25 12.99 23.06
C THR A 185 -16.51 14.08 22.29
N PRO A 186 -17.03 15.32 22.21
CA PRO A 186 -16.28 16.46 21.69
C PRO A 186 -14.93 16.62 22.41
N GLY A 187 -13.89 16.97 21.66
CA GLY A 187 -12.52 17.02 22.16
C GLY A 187 -11.46 16.94 21.06
N VAL A 188 -10.20 17.06 21.45
CA VAL A 188 -9.04 16.85 20.57
C VAL A 188 -8.43 15.50 20.95
N TYR A 189 -8.23 14.64 19.95
CA TYR A 189 -7.71 13.29 20.14
C TYR A 189 -6.56 13.02 19.19
N GLN A 190 -5.54 12.31 19.66
CA GLN A 190 -4.56 11.66 18.80
C GLN A 190 -5.09 10.28 18.40
N LEU A 191 -5.65 10.19 17.20
CA LEU A 191 -6.13 8.94 16.64
C LEU A 191 -4.94 8.13 16.10
N THR A 192 -4.82 6.87 16.50
CA THR A 192 -3.75 5.95 16.09
C THR A 192 -4.33 4.66 15.55
N ALA A 193 -3.82 4.21 14.41
CA ALA A 193 -4.08 2.90 13.82
C ALA A 193 -2.79 2.08 13.87
N LEU A 194 -2.84 0.91 14.50
CA LEU A 194 -1.75 -0.06 14.60
C LEU A 194 -2.12 -1.31 13.78
N ASP A 195 -1.24 -1.79 12.92
CA ASP A 195 -1.45 -3.05 12.20
C ASP A 195 -0.92 -4.27 12.96
N ASP A 196 -1.31 -5.46 12.49
CA ASP A 196 -0.85 -6.76 13.00
C ASP A 196 0.63 -7.07 12.70
N HIS A 197 1.33 -6.19 11.98
CA HIS A 197 2.79 -6.21 11.82
C HIS A 197 3.50 -5.27 12.82
N GLY A 198 2.77 -4.61 13.72
CA GLY A 198 3.34 -3.73 14.74
C GLY A 198 3.64 -2.30 14.26
N ARG A 199 3.21 -1.91 13.06
CA ARG A 199 3.40 -0.57 12.51
C ARG A 199 2.22 0.31 12.84
N SER A 200 2.48 1.58 13.12
CA SER A 200 1.41 2.52 13.46
C SER A 200 1.49 3.80 12.66
N GLY A 201 0.32 4.38 12.39
CA GLY A 201 0.15 5.73 11.91
C GLY A 201 -0.81 6.49 12.81
N SER A 202 -0.48 7.73 13.10
CA SER A 202 -1.27 8.58 13.99
C SER A 202 -1.55 9.94 13.37
N ARG A 203 -2.62 10.59 13.84
CA ARG A 203 -2.93 11.98 13.50
C ARG A 203 -3.85 12.60 14.54
N SER A 204 -3.84 13.92 14.63
CA SER A 204 -4.75 14.66 15.49
C SER A 204 -6.11 14.89 14.82
N VAL A 205 -7.18 14.76 15.58
CA VAL A 205 -8.56 15.01 15.13
C VAL A 205 -9.26 15.90 16.16
N THR A 206 -9.99 16.92 15.71
CA THR A 206 -10.78 17.81 16.56
C THR A 206 -12.26 17.59 16.32
N LEU A 207 -12.98 17.25 17.39
CA LEU A 207 -14.42 16.99 17.41
C LEU A 207 -15.09 18.11 18.20
N ARG A 208 -16.14 18.74 17.64
CA ARG A 208 -16.83 19.88 18.25
C ARG A 208 -18.31 19.58 18.46
#